data_AF-F0J7Q0-F1
#
_entry.id   AF-F0J7Q0-F1
#
_cell.length_a   1.000
_cell.length_b   1.000
_cell.length_c   1.000
_cell.angle_alpha   90.00
_cell.angle_beta   90.00
_cell.angle_gamma   90.00
#
_symmetry.space_group_name_H-M   'P 1'
#
loop_
_entity.id
_entity.type
_entity.pdbx_description
1 polymer ?
#
loop_
_entity_poly.entity_id
_entity_poly.type
_entity_poly.pdbx_seq_one_letter_code
_entity_poly.pdbx_strand_id
1 'polypeptide(L)' 'MKPHDESEPFFITEDVAAELTAAGYEFVPPGHARTASIRDLFGWQPDETLSEAVSRHLEKADTDSGREPRGEGV' A
#
# COMPACT_ATOMS: atom_id res chain seq x y z
N MET A 1 18.58 18.20 -12.62
CA MET A 1 18.44 16.93 -11.90
C MET A 1 19.57 16.02 -12.34
N LYS A 2 20.32 15.43 -11.42
CA LYS A 2 21.31 14.39 -11.77
C LYS A 2 20.54 13.12 -12.19
N PRO A 3 20.94 12.44 -13.27
CA PRO A 3 20.37 11.14 -13.59
C PRO A 3 20.72 10.15 -12.47
N HIS A 4 19.75 9.35 -12.03
CA HIS A 4 19.98 8.29 -11.07
C HIS A 4 20.91 7.27 -11.74
N ASP A 5 22.06 7.00 -11.12
CA ASP A 5 22.95 5.95 -11.57
C ASP A 5 22.30 4.60 -11.21
N GLU A 6 22.02 3.76 -12.21
CA GLU A 6 21.39 2.45 -12.00
C GLU A 6 22.30 1.46 -11.25
N SER A 7 23.58 1.82 -11.07
CA SER A 7 24.57 1.03 -10.33
C SER A 7 24.64 1.38 -8.84
N GLU A 8 24.01 2.49 -8.42
CA GLU A 8 23.91 2.83 -7.01
C GLU A 8 22.76 2.04 -6.36
N PRO A 9 23.02 1.26 -5.31
CA PRO A 9 21.97 0.51 -4.64
C PRO A 9 20.89 1.47 -4.10
N PHE A 10 19.61 1.13 -4.32
CA PHE A 10 18.46 1.84 -3.72
C PHE A 10 18.44 1.82 -2.18
N PHE A 11 19.39 1.11 -1.57
CA PHE A 11 19.53 0.94 -0.13
C PHE A 11 20.80 1.63 0.36
N ILE A 12 20.70 2.22 1.54
CA ILE A 12 21.82 2.84 2.25
C ILE A 12 22.85 1.75 2.58
N THR A 13 24.09 1.93 2.11
CA THR A 13 25.21 1.06 2.46
C THR A 13 25.69 1.33 3.89
N GLU A 14 26.46 0.42 4.47
CA GLU A 14 26.96 0.57 5.85
C GLU A 14 27.79 1.84 6.06
N ASP A 15 28.64 2.19 5.10
CA ASP A 15 29.45 3.40 5.12
C ASP A 15 28.59 4.67 5.15
N VAL A 16 27.57 4.73 4.29
CA VAL A 16 26.61 5.84 4.24
C VAL A 16 25.75 5.88 5.51
N ALA A 17 25.37 4.73 6.06
CA ALA A 17 24.63 4.66 7.33
C ALA A 17 25.47 5.21 8.49
N ALA A 18 26.77 4.91 8.53
CA ALA A 18 27.70 5.41 9.54
C ALA A 18 27.88 6.94 9.43
N GLU A 19 28.04 7.47 8.21
CA GLU A 19 28.11 8.92 7.98
C GLU A 19 26.84 9.62 8.46
N LEU A 20 25.67 9.10 8.10
CA LEU A 20 24.38 9.67 8.48
C LEU A 20 24.16 9.60 10.00
N THR A 21 24.57 8.50 10.65
CA THR A 21 24.52 8.36 12.10
C THR A 21 25.46 9.36 12.80
N ALA A 22 26.68 9.55 12.29
CA ALA A 22 27.64 10.52 12.82
C ALA A 22 27.16 11.97 12.64
N ALA A 23 26.39 12.24 11.59
CA ALA A 23 25.70 13.51 11.36
C ALA A 23 24.44 13.68 12.23
N GLY A 24 24.09 12.69 13.06
CA GLY A 24 22.97 12.75 14.00
C GLY A 24 21.62 12.31 13.43
N TYR A 25 21.58 11.64 12.27
CA TYR A 25 20.36 11.02 11.74
C TYR A 25 20.10 9.68 12.42
N GLU A 26 18.83 9.43 12.78
CA GLU A 26 18.37 8.17 13.35
C GLU A 26 17.48 7.42 12.36
N PHE A 27 17.84 6.19 12.03
CA PHE A 27 17.04 5.30 11.18
C PHE A 27 16.01 4.55 12.02
N VAL A 28 14.88 5.20 12.29
CA VAL A 28 13.74 4.53 12.92
C VAL A 28 12.97 3.79 11.83
N PRO A 29 12.69 2.47 11.97
CA PRO A 29 11.78 1.79 11.07
C PRO A 29 10.47 2.58 11.10
N PRO A 30 9.85 2.89 9.94
CA PRO A 30 8.61 3.64 9.95
C PRO A 30 7.65 2.90 10.88
N GLY A 31 6.99 3.65 11.77
CA GLY A 31 5.97 3.13 12.66
C GLY A 31 4.81 2.64 11.83
N HIS A 32 4.97 1.50 11.18
CA HIS A 32 3.92 0.86 10.43
C HIS A 32 2.94 0.37 11.48
N ALA A 33 1.93 1.19 11.78
CA ALA A 33 0.62 0.63 12.05
C ALA A 33 0.42 -0.42 10.97
N ARG A 34 0.40 -1.72 11.35
CA ARG A 34 0.33 -2.82 10.39
C ARG A 34 -0.73 -2.44 9.37
N THR A 35 -0.35 -2.37 8.10
CA THR A 35 -1.36 -2.33 7.05
C THR A 35 -2.19 -3.59 7.22
N ALA A 36 -3.52 -3.45 7.17
CA ALA A 36 -4.40 -4.60 7.28
C ALA A 36 -3.94 -5.64 6.26
N SER A 37 -3.84 -6.92 6.67
CA SER A 37 -3.36 -7.93 5.74
C SER A 37 -4.30 -8.01 4.55
N ILE A 38 -3.80 -8.43 3.38
CA ILE A 38 -4.66 -8.64 2.20
C ILE A 38 -5.84 -9.57 2.55
N ARG A 39 -5.62 -10.53 3.46
CA ARG A 39 -6.69 -11.39 3.98
C ARG A 39 -7.73 -10.62 4.78
N ASP A 40 -7.32 -9.69 5.64
CA ASP A 40 -8.22 -8.85 6.42
C ASP A 40 -8.95 -7.83 5.55
N LEU A 41 -8.29 -7.29 4.52
CA LEU A 41 -8.84 -6.30 3.59
C LEU A 41 -9.96 -6.88 2.73
N PHE A 42 -9.74 -8.06 2.14
CA PHE A 42 -10.69 -8.68 1.21
C PHE A 42 -11.51 -9.82 1.84
N GLY A 43 -11.27 -10.14 3.12
CA GLY A 43 -11.89 -11.29 3.77
C GLY A 43 -11.57 -12.61 3.06
N TRP A 44 -10.30 -12.78 2.66
CA TRP A 44 -9.84 -13.87 1.79
C TRP A 44 -10.01 -15.24 2.47
N GLN A 45 -10.77 -16.14 1.84
CA GLN A 45 -11.03 -17.49 2.34
C GLN A 45 -9.91 -18.48 1.94
N PRO A 46 -9.70 -19.56 2.73
CA PRO A 46 -8.88 -20.68 2.28
C PRO A 46 -9.50 -21.31 1.02
N ASP A 47 -8.64 -21.73 0.08
CA ASP A 47 -9.00 -22.27 -1.24
C ASP A 47 -9.60 -21.28 -2.26
N GLU A 48 -9.76 -20.00 -1.89
CA GLU A 48 -10.12 -18.91 -2.81
C GLU A 48 -8.84 -18.32 -3.43
N THR A 49 -8.90 -17.86 -4.68
CA THR A 49 -7.80 -17.07 -5.27
C THR A 49 -7.91 -15.60 -4.89
N LEU A 50 -6.79 -14.85 -4.95
CA LEU A 50 -6.83 -13.40 -4.68
C LEU A 50 -7.79 -12.67 -5.63
N SER A 51 -7.89 -13.11 -6.89
CA SER A 51 -8.78 -12.51 -7.87
C SER A 51 -10.25 -12.67 -7.48
N GLU A 52 -10.65 -13.84 -7.00
CA GLU A 52 -12.03 -14.11 -6.54
C GLU A 52 -12.37 -13.28 -5.30
N ALA A 53 -11.43 -13.18 -4.34
CA ALA A 53 -11.61 -12.36 -3.15
C ALA A 53 -11.78 -10.86 -3.48
N VAL A 54 -11.00 -10.35 -4.44
CA VAL A 54 -11.09 -8.95 -4.89
C VAL A 54 -12.41 -8.71 -5.64
N SER A 55 -12.81 -9.58 -6.56
CA SER A 55 -14.08 -9.45 -7.29
C SER A 55 -15.28 -9.42 -6.33
N ARG A 56 -15.32 -10.34 -5.36
CA ARG A 56 -16.36 -10.40 -4.32
C ARG A 56 -16.40 -9.13 -3.46
N HIS A 57 -15.25 -8.54 -3.17
CA HIS A 57 -15.19 -7.29 -2.40
C HIS A 57 -15.70 -6.10 -3.22
N LEU A 58 -15.38 -6.03 -4.51
CA LEU A 58 -15.86 -4.98 -5.41
C LEU A 58 -17.39 -5.07 -5.62
N GLU A 59 -17.94 -6.27 -5.85
CA GLU A 59 -19.39 -6.49 -5.95
C GLU A 59 -20.16 -6.04 -4.70
N LYS A 60 -19.55 -6.20 -3.52
CA LYS A 60 -20.10 -5.72 -2.24
C LYS A 60 -19.99 -4.21 -2.08
N ALA A 61 -18.93 -3.59 -2.58
CA ALA A 61 -18.76 -2.14 -2.54
C ALA A 61 -19.75 -1.41 -3.48
N ASP A 62 -20.06 -2.01 -4.63
CA ASP A 62 -21.04 -1.46 -5.58
C ASP A 62 -22.48 -1.52 -5.08
N THR A 63 -22.79 -2.43 -4.15
CA THR A 63 -24.13 -2.56 -3.55
C THR A 63 -24.37 -1.64 -2.35
N ASP A 64 -23.31 -1.06 -1.76
CA ASP A 64 -23.39 -0.04 -0.70
C ASP A 64 -23.32 1.40 -1.27
N SER A 65 -22.92 1.54 -2.54
CA SER A 65 -23.04 2.80 -3.27
C SER A 65 -24.52 3.06 -3.60
N GLY A 66 -25.24 3.59 -2.62
CA GLY A 66 -26.55 4.23 -2.81
C GLY A 66 -26.44 5.40 -3.78
N ARG A 67 -26.30 5.10 -5.07
CA ARG A 67 -26.54 6.06 -6.15
C ARG A 67 -28.04 6.18 -6.30
N GLU A 68 -28.64 7.02 -5.47
CA GLU A 68 -29.96 7.57 -5.73
C GLU A 68 -29.97 8.13 -7.17
N PRO A 69 -30.85 7.66 -8.06
CA PRO A 69 -30.96 8.23 -9.39
C PRO A 69 -31.41 9.68 -9.23
N ARG A 70 -30.55 10.64 -9.62
CA ARG A 70 -30.95 12.04 -9.73
C ARG A 70 -32.16 12.11 -10.65
N GLY A 71 -33.31 12.45 -10.07
CA GLY A 71 -34.58 12.58 -10.77
C GLY A 71 -34.46 13.44 -12.02
N GLU A 72 -35.00 12.92 -13.10
CA GLU A 72 -35.20 13.62 -14.37
C GLU A 72 -36.23 14.73 -14.14
N GLY A 73 -35.76 15.98 -14.18
CA GLY A 73 -36.60 17.16 -14.09
C GLY A 73 -37.27 17.43 -15.44
N VAL A 74 -38.60 17.42 -15.41
CA VAL A 74 -39.54 17.80 -16.49
C VAL A 74 -39.31 19.21 -17.02
#